data_AF-A0AAN8G8K1-F1
#
_entry.id   AF-A0AAN8G8K1-F1
#
_cell.length_a   1.000
_cell.length_b   1.000
_cell.length_c   1.000
_cell.angle_alpha   90.00
_cell.angle_beta   90.00
_cell.angle_gamma   90.00
#
_symmetry.space_group_name_H-M   'P 1'
#
loop_
_entity.id
_entity.type
_entity.pdbx_description
1 polymer ?
#
loop_
_entity_poly.entity_id
_entity_poly.type
_entity_poly.pdbx_seq_one_letter_code
_entity_poly.pdbx_strand_id
1 'polypeptide(L)'
;MERVGKYCRALRKVYEQEGINSSHSVSVRRKIRRVLSELDESDENAQALEMFWRASYYEPLNTLRKQKNVDDNWFNVMVSVFCGELQCMLAESPRHAAMYNLYLGDLHRYLTNTDQSSLSTLYYRRAVEMDSDVGQAFNQLALNETPVNSVR
;
A
#
# COMPACT_ATOMS: atom_id res chain seq x y z
N MET A 1 -17.40 -6.40 -5.68
CA MET A 1 -16.99 -6.64 -4.27
C MET A 1 -16.70 -8.09 -3.87
N GLU A 2 -17.61 -9.05 -4.05
CA GLU A 2 -17.46 -10.41 -3.49
C GLU A 2 -16.18 -11.16 -3.94
N ARG A 3 -15.80 -11.02 -5.22
CA ARG A 3 -14.59 -11.64 -5.78
C ARG A 3 -13.30 -11.15 -5.11
N VAL A 4 -13.15 -9.84 -4.94
CA VAL A 4 -11.97 -9.23 -4.27
C VAL A 4 -11.89 -9.72 -2.83
N GLY A 5 -12.99 -9.65 -2.09
CA GLY A 5 -13.04 -10.14 -0.70
C GLY A 5 -12.70 -11.62 -0.55
N LYS A 6 -13.15 -12.49 -1.48
CA LYS A 6 -12.77 -13.90 -1.50
C LYS A 6 -11.26 -14.09 -1.65
N TYR A 7 -10.64 -13.38 -2.59
CA TYR A 7 -9.20 -13.49 -2.80
C TYR A 7 -8.37 -12.85 -1.68
N CYS A 8 -8.81 -11.75 -1.09
CA CYS A 8 -8.17 -11.14 0.09
C CYS A 8 -8.18 -12.11 1.29
N ARG A 9 -9.28 -12.82 1.54
CA ARG A 9 -9.35 -13.86 2.58
C ARG A 9 -8.41 -15.04 2.28
N ALA A 10 -8.31 -15.45 1.02
CA ALA A 10 -7.38 -16.50 0.60
C ALA A 10 -5.92 -16.05 0.81
N LEU A 11 -5.59 -14.81 0.44
CA LEU A 11 -4.24 -14.25 0.59
C LEU A 11 -3.78 -14.24 2.05
N ARG A 12 -4.65 -13.84 2.99
CA ARG A 12 -4.35 -13.87 4.42
C ARG A 12 -3.92 -15.27 4.90
N LYS A 13 -4.65 -16.31 4.47
CA LYS A 13 -4.29 -17.70 4.80
C LYS A 13 -2.93 -18.09 4.22
N VAL A 14 -2.64 -17.69 2.99
CA VAL A 14 -1.34 -17.95 2.36
C VAL A 14 -0.22 -17.23 3.12
N TYR A 15 -0.45 -16.01 3.60
CA TYR A 15 0.54 -15.30 4.42
C TYR A 15 0.83 -15.99 5.75
N GLU A 16 -0.19 -16.52 6.41
CA GLU A 16 -0.03 -17.28 7.65
C GLU A 16 0.73 -18.60 7.43
N GLN A 17 0.52 -19.26 6.29
CA GLN A 17 1.06 -20.60 6.01
C GLN A 17 2.42 -20.59 5.33
N GLU A 18 2.63 -19.67 4.38
CA GLU A 18 3.76 -19.69 3.44
C GLU A 18 4.60 -18.40 3.51
N GLY A 19 4.11 -17.35 4.18
CA GLY A 19 4.77 -16.06 4.26
C GLY A 19 4.46 -15.12 3.09
N ILE A 20 4.87 -13.85 3.27
CA ILE A 20 4.47 -12.72 2.42
C ILE A 20 5.15 -12.66 1.04
N ASN A 21 6.26 -13.38 0.89
CA ASN A 21 7.09 -13.45 -0.31
C ASN A 21 7.03 -14.82 -1.01
N SER A 22 6.16 -15.74 -0.56
CA SER A 22 5.94 -17.02 -1.23
C SER A 22 5.49 -16.82 -2.68
N SER A 23 5.85 -17.75 -3.56
CA SER A 23 5.37 -17.73 -4.96
C SER A 23 3.84 -17.74 -5.04
N HIS A 24 3.18 -18.41 -4.10
CA HIS A 24 1.73 -18.46 -4.00
C HIS A 24 1.14 -17.10 -3.63
N SER A 25 1.68 -16.41 -2.62
CA SER A 25 1.19 -15.08 -2.23
C SER A 25 1.33 -14.06 -3.35
N VAL A 26 2.47 -14.08 -4.07
CA VAL A 26 2.70 -13.23 -5.26
C VAL A 26 1.65 -13.52 -6.34
N SER A 27 1.35 -14.80 -6.59
CA SER A 27 0.34 -15.23 -7.57
C SER A 27 -1.06 -14.75 -7.19
N VAL A 28 -1.44 -14.86 -5.92
CA VAL A 28 -2.74 -14.39 -5.42
C VAL A 28 -2.85 -12.87 -5.51
N ARG A 29 -1.83 -12.11 -5.08
CA ARG A 29 -1.81 -10.65 -5.26
C ARG A 29 -1.96 -10.24 -6.72
N ARG A 30 -1.23 -10.90 -7.63
CA ARG A 30 -1.36 -10.66 -9.08
C ARG A 30 -2.78 -10.91 -9.58
N LYS A 31 -3.45 -11.96 -9.11
CA LYS A 31 -4.86 -12.24 -9.47
C LYS A 31 -5.79 -11.15 -8.95
N ILE A 32 -5.61 -10.65 -7.72
CA ILE A 32 -6.43 -9.56 -7.18
C ILE A 32 -6.22 -8.29 -8.01
N ARG A 33 -4.98 -7.92 -8.33
CA ARG A 33 -4.67 -6.74 -9.14
C ARG A 33 -5.35 -6.76 -10.51
N ARG A 34 -5.39 -7.91 -11.19
CA ARG A 34 -6.14 -8.08 -12.45
C ARG A 34 -7.64 -7.88 -12.30
N VAL A 35 -8.22 -8.34 -11.20
CA VAL A 35 -9.65 -8.11 -10.92
C VAL A 35 -9.89 -6.62 -10.67
N LEU A 36 -8.99 -5.95 -9.95
CA LEU A 36 -9.10 -4.52 -9.66
C LEU A 36 -8.94 -3.66 -10.93
N SER A 37 -8.11 -4.06 -11.89
CA SER A 37 -7.96 -3.31 -13.15
C SER A 37 -9.21 -3.29 -14.03
N GLU A 38 -10.15 -4.21 -13.78
CA GLU A 38 -11.44 -4.28 -14.48
C GLU A 38 -12.53 -3.40 -13.82
N LEU A 39 -12.26 -2.83 -12.64
CA LEU A 39 -13.23 -2.04 -11.87
C LEU A 39 -13.29 -0.59 -12.35
N ASP A 40 -14.47 0.02 -12.25
CA ASP A 40 -14.69 1.45 -12.50
C ASP A 40 -14.44 2.29 -11.23
N GLU A 41 -14.57 3.61 -11.34
CA GLU A 41 -14.29 4.57 -10.27
C GLU A 41 -15.42 4.74 -9.23
N SER A 42 -16.41 3.84 -9.19
CA SER A 42 -17.48 3.90 -8.20
C SER A 42 -16.99 3.74 -6.75
N ASP A 43 -17.73 4.28 -5.78
CA ASP A 43 -17.44 4.17 -4.34
C ASP A 43 -17.31 2.71 -3.88
N GLU A 44 -18.12 1.80 -4.43
CA GLU A 44 -18.02 0.37 -4.15
C GLU A 44 -16.65 -0.20 -4.54
N ASN A 45 -16.08 0.27 -5.64
CA ASN A 45 -14.76 -0.14 -6.11
C ASN A 45 -13.62 0.54 -5.35
N ALA A 46 -13.83 1.76 -4.84
CA ALA A 46 -12.92 2.38 -3.88
C ALA A 46 -12.79 1.53 -2.60
N GLN A 47 -13.90 0.99 -2.09
CA GLN A 47 -13.88 0.04 -0.96
C GLN A 47 -13.18 -1.28 -1.31
N ALA A 48 -13.33 -1.77 -2.54
CA ALA A 48 -12.60 -2.96 -3.01
C ALA A 48 -11.09 -2.73 -2.97
N LEU A 49 -10.67 -1.54 -3.39
CA LEU A 49 -9.27 -1.14 -3.44
C LEU A 49 -8.69 -1.00 -2.01
N GLU A 50 -9.41 -0.37 -1.08
CA GLU A 50 -9.02 -0.30 0.34
C GLU A 50 -8.91 -1.70 0.97
N MET A 51 -9.86 -2.59 0.69
CA MET A 51 -9.79 -3.98 1.16
C MET A 51 -8.55 -4.70 0.65
N PHE A 52 -8.19 -4.48 -0.62
CA PHE A 52 -6.97 -5.01 -1.21
C PHE A 52 -5.72 -4.44 -0.56
N TRP A 53 -5.63 -3.13 -0.39
CA TRP A 53 -4.51 -2.44 0.28
C TRP A 53 -4.26 -3.04 1.65
N ARG A 54 -5.32 -3.11 2.47
CA ARG A 54 -5.26 -3.66 3.83
C ARG A 54 -4.77 -5.10 3.87
N ALA A 55 -5.42 -5.97 3.11
CA ALA A 55 -5.14 -7.39 3.15
C ALA A 55 -3.80 -7.76 2.49
N SER A 56 -3.37 -7.03 1.46
CA SER A 56 -2.21 -7.39 0.65
C SER A 56 -0.92 -6.78 1.13
N TYR A 57 -0.97 -5.56 1.69
CA TYR A 57 0.21 -4.76 1.97
C TYR A 57 0.26 -4.27 3.41
N TYR A 58 -0.75 -3.51 3.86
CA TYR A 58 -0.71 -2.85 5.17
C TYR A 58 -0.68 -3.81 6.37
N GLU A 59 -1.66 -4.72 6.49
CA GLU A 59 -1.73 -5.67 7.62
C GLU A 59 -0.53 -6.64 7.64
N PRO A 60 -0.09 -7.21 6.50
CA PRO A 60 1.09 -8.07 6.46
C PRO A 60 2.38 -7.33 6.85
N LEU A 61 2.60 -6.10 6.35
CA LEU A 61 3.78 -5.30 6.74
C LEU A 61 3.75 -4.93 8.23
N ASN A 62 2.60 -4.55 8.76
CA ASN A 62 2.46 -4.28 10.20
C ASN A 62 2.72 -5.53 11.05
N THR A 63 2.30 -6.70 10.56
CA THR A 63 2.58 -7.97 11.22
C THR A 63 4.08 -8.28 11.17
N LEU A 64 4.70 -8.12 10.00
CA LEU A 64 6.14 -8.32 9.80
C LEU A 64 6.97 -7.39 10.70
N ARG A 65 6.64 -6.10 10.76
CA ARG A 65 7.35 -5.09 11.57
C ARG A 65 7.32 -5.39 13.07
N LYS A 66 6.28 -6.10 13.55
CA LYS A 66 6.14 -6.48 14.97
C LYS A 66 6.92 -7.75 15.33
N GLN A 67 7.44 -8.48 14.35
CA GLN A 67 8.24 -9.68 14.61
C GLN A 67 9.62 -9.28 15.14
N LYS A 68 10.05 -9.87 16.25
CA LYS A 68 11.31 -9.51 16.93
C LYS A 68 12.58 -9.75 16.09
N ASN A 69 12.51 -10.63 15.10
CA ASN A 69 13.67 -11.13 14.36
C ASN A 69 13.66 -10.69 12.88
N VAL A 70 12.83 -9.73 12.51
CA VAL A 70 12.83 -9.21 11.14
C VAL A 70 13.99 -8.25 10.97
N ASP A 71 14.85 -8.58 10.01
CA ASP A 71 15.90 -7.71 9.52
C ASP A 71 15.31 -6.49 8.80
N ASP A 72 15.81 -5.28 9.11
CA ASP A 72 15.37 -4.04 8.49
C ASP A 72 15.59 -4.06 6.97
N ASN A 73 16.67 -4.72 6.51
CA ASN A 73 16.92 -4.87 5.08
C ASN A 73 15.87 -5.78 4.43
N TRP A 74 15.50 -6.90 5.07
CA TRP A 74 14.37 -7.72 4.61
C TRP A 74 13.04 -6.94 4.58
N PHE A 75 12.74 -6.15 5.62
CA PHE A 75 11.55 -5.31 5.65
C PHE A 75 11.53 -4.31 4.49
N ASN A 76 12.63 -3.59 4.27
CA ASN A 76 12.76 -2.62 3.19
C ASN A 76 12.63 -3.27 1.79
N VAL A 77 13.19 -4.47 1.60
CA VAL A 77 13.01 -5.25 0.35
C VAL A 77 11.53 -5.54 0.11
N MET A 78 10.80 -5.98 1.14
CA MET A 78 9.37 -6.28 0.99
C MET A 78 8.52 -5.04 0.69
N VAL A 79 8.79 -3.92 1.35
CA VAL A 79 8.16 -2.64 1.03
C VAL A 79 8.46 -2.24 -0.42
N SER A 80 9.70 -2.39 -0.88
CA SER A 80 10.12 -2.03 -2.24
C SER A 80 9.44 -2.90 -3.31
N VAL A 81 9.27 -4.20 -3.04
CA VAL A 81 8.49 -5.10 -3.90
C VAL A 81 7.05 -4.61 -4.01
N PHE A 82 6.42 -4.22 -2.90
CA PHE A 82 5.05 -3.71 -2.91
C PHE A 82 4.92 -2.35 -3.60
N CYS A 83 5.91 -1.46 -3.48
CA CYS A 83 5.98 -0.23 -4.26
C CYS A 83 5.98 -0.54 -5.76
N GLY A 84 6.82 -1.47 -6.21
CA GLY A 84 6.85 -1.89 -7.61
C GLY A 84 5.52 -2.50 -8.08
N GLU A 85 4.87 -3.31 -7.23
CA GLU A 85 3.57 -3.86 -7.56
C GLU A 85 2.47 -2.80 -7.76
N LEU A 86 2.43 -1.77 -6.90
CA LEU A 86 1.48 -0.66 -7.01
C LEU A 86 1.83 0.30 -8.16
N GLN A 87 3.12 0.54 -8.41
CA GLN A 87 3.56 1.32 -9.57
C GLN A 87 3.12 0.70 -10.89
N CYS A 88 3.15 -0.63 -11.02
CA CYS A 88 2.58 -1.31 -12.18
C CYS A 88 1.09 -1.01 -12.33
N MET A 89 0.30 -1.05 -11.24
CA MET A 89 -1.13 -0.75 -11.31
C MET A 89 -1.40 0.70 -11.73
N LEU A 90 -0.63 1.64 -11.18
CA LEU A 90 -0.72 3.06 -11.54
C LEU A 90 -0.38 3.30 -13.01
N ALA A 91 0.62 2.59 -13.55
CA ALA A 91 1.01 2.67 -14.95
C ALA A 91 -0.03 2.02 -15.89
N GLU A 92 -0.67 0.94 -15.46
CA GLU A 92 -1.72 0.24 -16.22
C GLU A 92 -3.04 1.03 -16.26
N SER A 93 -3.38 1.75 -15.20
CA SER A 93 -4.62 2.52 -15.14
C SER A 93 -4.54 3.74 -14.22
N PRO A 94 -4.89 4.95 -14.72
CA PRO A 94 -4.93 6.15 -13.88
C PRO A 94 -6.23 6.27 -13.05
N ARG A 95 -7.19 5.34 -13.19
CA ARG A 95 -8.55 5.47 -12.62
C ARG A 95 -8.57 5.72 -11.11
N HIS A 96 -7.68 5.05 -10.38
CA HIS A 96 -7.54 5.22 -8.94
C HIS A 96 -6.19 5.84 -8.58
N ALA A 97 -5.65 6.68 -9.46
CA ALA A 97 -4.30 7.20 -9.32
C ALA A 97 -4.09 7.95 -8.00
N ALA A 98 -5.09 8.71 -7.52
CA ALA A 98 -4.99 9.38 -6.23
C ALA A 98 -4.79 8.39 -5.07
N MET A 99 -5.58 7.31 -5.02
CA MET A 99 -5.47 6.26 -4.01
C MET A 99 -4.16 5.47 -4.14
N TYR A 100 -3.70 5.16 -5.37
CA TYR A 100 -2.40 4.52 -5.57
C TYR A 100 -1.25 5.40 -5.08
N ASN A 101 -1.31 6.72 -5.34
CA ASN A 101 -0.31 7.66 -4.82
C ASN A 101 -0.38 7.74 -3.29
N LEU A 102 -1.58 7.75 -2.67
CA LEU A 102 -1.71 7.69 -1.22
C LEU A 102 -1.00 6.44 -0.65
N TYR A 103 -1.27 5.26 -1.19
CA TYR A 103 -0.68 4.01 -0.72
C TYR A 103 0.83 3.91 -0.99
N LEU A 104 1.31 4.44 -2.13
CA LEU A 104 2.74 4.55 -2.40
C LEU A 104 3.41 5.47 -1.37
N GLY A 105 2.76 6.57 -1.00
CA GLY A 105 3.22 7.44 0.08
C GLY A 105 3.34 6.71 1.41
N ASP A 106 2.33 5.89 1.76
CA ASP A 106 2.36 5.05 2.96
C ASP A 106 3.52 4.04 2.93
N LEU A 107 3.73 3.36 1.81
CA LEU A 107 4.84 2.41 1.67
C LEU A 107 6.20 3.09 1.79
N HIS A 108 6.41 4.21 1.09
CA HIS A 108 7.67 4.96 1.20
C HIS A 108 7.93 5.40 2.63
N ARG A 109 6.90 5.86 3.35
CA ARG A 109 7.02 6.24 4.76
C ARG A 109 7.44 5.08 5.66
N TYR A 110 7.13 3.84 5.31
CA TYR A 110 7.55 2.67 6.08
C TYR A 110 9.04 2.32 5.91
N LEU A 111 9.69 2.80 4.85
CA LEU A 111 11.11 2.55 4.63
C LEU A 111 11.96 3.21 5.72
N THR A 112 12.98 2.51 6.20
CA THR A 112 13.91 3.04 7.21
C THR A 112 15.02 3.90 6.61
N ASN A 113 15.25 3.82 5.30
CA ASN A 113 16.17 4.70 4.57
C ASN A 113 15.52 6.07 4.35
N THR A 114 16.13 7.11 4.92
CA THR A 114 15.66 8.50 4.87
C THR A 114 15.44 9.02 3.45
N ASP A 115 16.33 8.70 2.49
CA ASP A 115 16.22 9.21 1.12
C ASP A 115 14.97 8.68 0.44
N GLN A 116 14.73 7.37 0.57
CA GLN A 116 13.54 6.73 0.00
C GLN A 116 12.27 7.07 0.79
N SER A 117 12.38 7.26 2.10
CA SER A 117 11.25 7.65 2.96
C SER A 117 10.76 9.06 2.66
N SER A 118 11.67 9.97 2.27
CA SER A 118 11.34 11.35 1.87
C SER A 118 10.40 11.44 0.67
N LEU A 119 10.37 10.43 -0.20
CA LEU A 119 9.46 10.35 -1.34
C LEU A 119 7.99 10.24 -0.91
N SER A 120 7.71 9.84 0.34
CA SER A 120 6.33 9.77 0.84
C SER A 120 5.58 11.10 0.70
N THR A 121 6.24 12.22 1.00
CA THR A 121 5.67 13.56 0.86
C THR A 121 5.33 13.88 -0.61
N LEU A 122 6.18 13.48 -1.56
CA LEU A 122 5.90 13.69 -2.99
C LEU A 122 4.64 12.94 -3.41
N TYR A 123 4.51 11.68 -3.00
CA TYR A 123 3.35 10.85 -3.31
C TYR A 123 2.06 11.39 -2.68
N TYR A 124 2.08 11.85 -1.42
CA TYR A 124 0.89 12.45 -0.81
C TYR A 124 0.48 13.77 -1.49
N ARG A 125 1.44 14.62 -1.88
CA ARG A 125 1.13 15.83 -2.69
C ARG A 125 0.49 15.44 -4.01
N ARG A 126 1.02 14.42 -4.67
CA ARG A 126 0.47 13.93 -5.93
C ARG A 126 -0.95 13.37 -5.77
N ALA A 127 -1.24 12.69 -4.67
CA ALA A 127 -2.59 12.21 -4.37
C ALA A 127 -3.58 13.38 -4.25
N VAL A 128 -3.22 14.43 -3.50
CA VAL A 128 -4.04 15.65 -3.34
C VAL A 128 -4.23 16.40 -4.67
N GLU A 129 -3.19 16.51 -5.48
CA GLU A 129 -3.28 17.14 -6.81
C GLU A 129 -4.25 16.41 -7.74
N MET A 130 -4.36 15.09 -7.59
CA MET A 130 -5.25 14.26 -8.41
C MET A 130 -6.68 14.29 -7.90
N ASP A 131 -6.86 14.24 -6.57
CA ASP A 131 -8.16 14.24 -5.93
C ASP A 131 -8.05 14.85 -4.52
N SER A 132 -8.66 16.02 -4.35
CA SER A 132 -8.70 16.75 -3.08
C SER A 132 -9.58 16.08 -2.02
N ASP A 133 -10.47 15.16 -2.42
CA ASP A 133 -11.37 14.47 -1.50
C ASP A 133 -10.66 13.31 -0.77
N VAL A 134 -9.43 12.96 -1.18
CA VAL A 134 -8.53 12.06 -0.44
C VAL A 134 -7.95 12.76 0.78
N GLY A 135 -8.83 13.10 1.74
CA GLY A 135 -8.51 13.85 2.96
C GLY A 135 -7.40 13.21 3.81
N GLN A 136 -7.23 11.88 3.72
CA GLN A 136 -6.14 11.17 4.39
C GLN A 136 -4.76 11.68 3.93
N ALA A 137 -4.59 12.07 2.66
CA ALA A 137 -3.31 12.55 2.15
C ALA A 137 -2.89 13.87 2.84
N PHE A 138 -3.83 14.78 3.11
CA PHE A 138 -3.57 16.00 3.89
C PHE A 138 -3.11 15.68 5.31
N ASN A 139 -3.76 14.70 5.97
CA ASN A 139 -3.35 14.26 7.30
C ASN A 139 -1.91 13.71 7.29
N GLN A 140 -1.54 12.94 6.27
CA GLN A 140 -0.18 12.41 6.17
C GLN A 140 0.86 13.49 5.86
N LEU A 141 0.52 14.48 5.04
CA LEU A 141 1.39 15.64 4.79
C LEU A 141 1.66 16.41 6.09
N ALA A 142 0.61 16.70 6.86
CA ALA A 142 0.76 17.36 8.15
C ALA A 142 1.68 16.57 9.11
N LEU A 143 1.52 15.24 9.18
CA LEU A 143 2.38 14.39 10.01
C LEU A 143 3.84 14.38 9.54
N ASN A 144 4.09 14.39 8.23
CA ASN A 144 5.43 14.42 7.66
C ASN A 144 6.12 15.78 7.82
N GLU A 145 5.36 16.88 7.79
CA GLU A 145 5.87 18.25 7.86
C GLU A 145 5.98 18.78 9.29
N THR A 146 5.42 18.08 10.29
CA THR A 146 5.54 18.45 11.70
C THR A 146 6.91 18.00 12.25
N PRO A 147 7.83 18.90 12.60
CA PRO A 147 9.09 18.52 13.24
C PRO A 147 8.80 17.96 14.64
N VAL A 148 9.38 16.79 14.94
CA VAL A 148 9.23 16.01 16.20
C VAL A 148 9.62 16.80 17.47
N ASN A 149 10.18 18.02 17.34
CA ASN A 149 10.64 18.86 18.46
C ASN A 149 9.64 19.91 18.96
N SER A 150 8.36 19.86 18.58
CA SER A 150 7.40 20.91 18.95
C SER A 150 6.52 20.62 20.18
N VAL A 151 6.78 19.52 20.91
CA VAL A 151 6.17 19.29 22.24
C VAL A 151 7.17 18.59 23.18
N ARG A 152 8.04 19.37 23.83
CA ARG A 152 8.66 19.03 25.11
C ARG A 152 8.86 20.30 25.93
#